data_AF-A0A942H1L1-F1
#
_entry.id   AF-A0A942H1L1-F1
#
_cell.length_a   1.000
_cell.length_b   1.000
_cell.length_c   1.000
_cell.angle_alpha   90.00
_cell.angle_beta   90.00
_cell.angle_gamma   90.00
#
_symmetry.space_group_name_H-M   'P 1'
#
loop_
_entity.id
_entity.type
_entity.pdbx_description
1 polymer ?
#
loop_
_entity_poly.entity_id
_entity_poly.type
_entity_poly.pdbx_seq_one_letter_code
_entity_poly.pdbx_strand_id
1 'polypeptide(L)' 'MERDNLMHGARAALNQDSDKRAWAEEYLKQKARTENSAMTAEEFETYWKYHKPEIMHSGAAEAMAAYRAQSKT' A
#
# COMPACT_ATOMS: atom_id res chain seq x y z
N MET A 1 3.09 -21.32 -2.43
CA MET A 1 3.93 -21.29 -1.21
C MET A 1 4.88 -20.09 -1.19
N GLU A 2 5.60 -19.76 -2.28
CA GLU A 2 6.49 -18.57 -2.33
C GLU A 2 5.77 -17.21 -2.25
N ARG A 3 4.59 -17.07 -2.89
CA ARG A 3 3.81 -15.82 -2.85
C ARG A 3 3.34 -15.45 -1.43
N ASP A 4 2.90 -16.45 -0.66
CA ASP A 4 2.51 -16.26 0.75
C ASP A 4 3.69 -15.79 1.60
N ASN A 5 4.86 -16.40 1.47
CA ASN A 5 6.05 -16.01 2.23
C ASN A 5 6.50 -14.58 1.91
N LEU A 6 6.39 -14.16 0.64
CA LEU A 6 6.71 -12.80 0.22
C LEU A 6 5.73 -11.77 0.82
N MET A 7 4.43 -12.08 0.84
CA MET A 7 3.42 -11.20 1.44
C MET A 7 3.57 -11.10 2.96
N HIS A 8 3.82 -12.23 3.65
CA HIS A 8 4.06 -12.23 5.09
C HIS A 8 5.32 -11.43 5.45
N GLY A 9 6.40 -11.57 4.68
CA GLY A 9 7.62 -10.79 4.87
C GLY A 9 7.44 -9.28 4.62
N ALA A 10 6.70 -8.89 3.58
CA ALA A 10 6.42 -7.49 3.30
C ALA A 10 5.58 -6.84 4.42
N ARG A 11 4.59 -7.55 4.95
CA ARG A 11 3.76 -7.07 6.06
C ARG A 11 4.54 -6.95 7.36
N ALA A 12 5.41 -7.93 7.66
CA ALA A 12 6.29 -7.86 8.81
C ALA A 12 7.22 -6.64 8.73
N ALA A 13 7.81 -6.36 7.55
CA ALA A 13 8.67 -5.20 7.34
C ALA A 13 7.92 -3.87 7.56
N LEU A 14 6.68 -3.74 7.07
CA LEU A 14 5.85 -2.55 7.32
C LEU A 14 5.41 -2.42 8.78
N ASN A 15 5.28 -3.52 9.52
CA ASN A 15 4.92 -3.46 10.94
C ASN A 15 6.11 -3.08 11.83
N GLN A 16 7.35 -3.24 11.36
CA GLN A 16 8.57 -2.95 12.12
C GLN A 16 9.07 -1.51 11.93
N ASP A 17 8.59 -0.80 10.91
CA ASP A 17 9.10 0.52 10.53
C ASP A 17 7.92 1.43 10.17
N SER A 18 7.61 2.38 11.06
CA SER A 18 6.48 3.30 10.93
C SER A 18 6.60 4.22 9.72
N ASP A 19 7.83 4.60 9.35
CA ASP A 19 8.07 5.53 8.24
C ASP A 19 7.88 4.82 6.91
N LYS A 20 8.40 3.59 6.80
CA LYS A 20 8.12 2.71 5.64
C LYS A 20 6.64 2.41 5.52
N ARG A 21 5.95 2.20 6.65
CA ARG A 21 4.50 1.99 6.67
C ARG A 21 3.72 3.20 6.17
N ALA A 22 4.07 4.40 6.64
CA ALA A 22 3.44 5.63 6.21
C ALA A 22 3.66 5.86 4.70
N TRP A 23 4.88 5.64 4.22
CA TRP A 23 5.18 5.74 2.79
C TRP A 23 4.37 4.75 1.95
N ALA A 24 4.29 3.48 2.40
CA ALA A 24 3.53 2.45 1.70
C ALA A 24 2.02 2.77 1.68
N GLU A 25 1.48 3.32 2.77
CA GLU A 25 0.09 3.78 2.84
C GLU A 25 -0.18 4.87 1.81
N GLU A 26 0.69 5.89 1.72
CA GLU A 26 0.53 6.98 0.75
C GLU A 26 0.68 6.51 -0.70
N TYR A 27 1.67 5.67 -0.99
CA TYR A 27 1.84 5.06 -2.31
C TYR A 27 0.58 4.31 -2.76
N LEU A 28 0.04 3.45 -1.88
CA LEU A 28 -1.16 2.67 -2.19
C LEU A 28 -2.41 3.54 -2.25
N LYS A 29 -2.50 4.60 -1.44
CA LYS A 29 -3.61 5.58 -1.51
C LYS A 29 -3.62 6.30 -2.85
N GLN A 30 -2.46 6.77 -3.33
CA GLN A 30 -2.34 7.45 -4.63
C GLN A 30 -2.67 6.51 -5.79
N LYS A 31 -2.21 5.27 -5.73
CA LYS A 31 -2.57 4.24 -6.72
C LYS A 31 -4.07 3.99 -6.74
N ALA A 32 -4.68 3.73 -5.57
CA ALA A 32 -6.12 3.53 -5.45
C ALA A 32 -6.91 4.75 -5.94
N ARG A 33 -6.41 5.98 -5.70
CA ARG A 33 -7.03 7.21 -6.20
C ARG A 33 -7.03 7.28 -7.71
N THR A 34 -5.94 6.84 -8.34
CA THR A 34 -5.80 6.80 -9.80
C THR A 34 -6.72 5.74 -10.41
N GLU A 35 -6.80 4.56 -9.81
CA GLU A 35 -7.69 3.47 -10.25
C GLU A 35 -9.18 3.82 -10.07
N ASN A 36 -9.51 4.65 -9.09
CA ASN A 36 -10.86 5.15 -8.82
C ASN A 36 -11.01 6.63 -9.22
N SER A 37 -10.42 7.05 -10.35
CA SER A 37 -10.42 8.45 -10.79
C SER A 37 -11.82 9.03 -11.03
N ALA A 38 -12.80 8.17 -11.31
CA ALA A 38 -14.20 8.54 -11.49
C ALA A 38 -14.91 8.94 -10.18
N MET A 39 -14.38 8.53 -9.01
CA MET A 39 -14.91 8.96 -7.72
C MET A 39 -14.55 10.41 -7.44
N THR A 40 -15.49 11.13 -6.83
CA THR A 40 -15.21 12.41 -6.18
C THR A 40 -14.26 12.21 -4.99
N ALA A 41 -13.73 13.32 -4.46
CA ALA A 41 -12.85 13.25 -3.29
C ALA A 41 -13.57 12.64 -2.06
N GLU A 42 -14.82 13.01 -1.81
CA GLU A 42 -15.59 12.53 -0.65
C GLU A 42 -15.94 11.03 -0.76
N GLU A 43 -16.32 10.58 -1.95
CA GLU A 43 -16.55 9.15 -2.23
C GLU A 43 -15.25 8.36 -2.08
N PHE A 44 -14.12 8.90 -2.56
CA PHE A 44 -12.83 8.24 -2.44
C PHE A 44 -12.36 8.14 -0.99
N GLU A 45 -12.51 9.18 -0.17
CA GLU A 45 -12.14 9.10 1.25
C GLU A 45 -13.01 8.08 2.00
N THR A 46 -14.29 7.98 1.65
CA THR A 46 -15.17 6.93 2.18
C THR A 46 -14.69 5.55 1.74
N TYR A 47 -14.43 5.35 0.44
CA TYR A 47 -13.88 4.11 -0.11
C TYR A 47 -12.58 3.72 0.60
N TRP A 48 -11.64 4.65 0.74
CA TRP A 48 -10.34 4.45 1.36
C TRP A 48 -10.49 4.01 2.82
N LYS A 49 -11.36 4.67 3.59
CA LYS A 49 -11.61 4.31 4.99
C LYS A 49 -11.98 2.84 5.17
N TYR A 50 -12.78 2.27 4.26
CA TYR A 50 -13.24 0.88 4.37
C TYR A 50 -12.28 -0.13 3.73
N HIS A 51 -11.63 0.22 2.63
CA HIS A 51 -10.80 -0.74 1.87
C HIS A 51 -9.31 -0.67 2.24
N LYS A 52 -8.86 0.37 2.95
CA LYS A 52 -7.45 0.52 3.34
C LYS A 52 -6.84 -0.76 3.95
N PRO A 53 -7.46 -1.46 4.92
CA PRO A 53 -6.84 -2.64 5.51
C PRO A 53 -6.54 -3.75 4.49
N GLU A 54 -7.45 -3.95 3.53
CA GLU A 54 -7.30 -4.96 2.47
C GLU A 54 -6.31 -4.52 1.40
N ILE A 55 -6.34 -3.25 0.99
CA ILE A 55 -5.38 -2.68 0.04
C ILE A 55 -3.96 -2.73 0.62
N MET A 56 -3.79 -2.37 1.90
CA MET A 56 -2.51 -2.48 2.60
C MET A 56 -2.05 -3.93 2.73
N HIS A 57 -2.98 -4.89 2.87
CA HIS A 57 -2.65 -6.31 2.90
C HIS A 57 -2.15 -6.79 1.54
N SER A 58 -2.97 -6.67 0.50
CA SER A 58 -2.69 -7.21 -0.83
C SER A 58 -1.56 -6.45 -1.52
N GLY A 59 -1.46 -5.14 -1.29
CA GLY A 59 -0.46 -4.23 -1.86
C GLY A 59 0.87 -4.19 -1.13
N ALA A 60 1.03 -4.83 0.04
CA ALA A 60 2.25 -4.71 0.86
C ALA A 60 3.53 -5.06 0.09
N ALA A 61 3.52 -6.14 -0.68
CA ALA A 61 4.68 -6.58 -1.45
C ALA A 61 5.05 -5.60 -2.55
N GLU A 62 4.04 -5.05 -3.25
CA GLU A 62 4.23 -4.05 -4.29
C GLU A 62 4.79 -2.74 -3.72
N ALA A 63 4.16 -2.21 -2.66
CA ALA A 63 4.60 -0.99 -2.01
C ALA A 63 6.06 -1.11 -1.52
N MET A 64 6.42 -2.25 -0.92
CA MET A 64 7.80 -2.50 -0.51
C MET A 64 8.78 -2.59 -1.68
N ALA A 65 8.37 -3.11 -2.83
CA ALA A 65 9.19 -3.12 -4.03
C ALA A 65 9.40 -1.70 -4.58
N ALA A 66 8.33 -0.88 -4.62
CA ALA A 66 8.39 0.51 -5.04
C ALA A 66 9.27 1.37 -4.12
N TYR A 67 9.14 1.21 -2.80
CA TYR A 67 9.98 1.89 -1.81
C TYR A 67 11.48 1.62 -2.05
N ARG A 68 11.83 0.34 -2.26
CA ARG A 68 13.22 -0.05 -2.56
C ARG A 68 13.73 0.48 -3.90
N ALA A 69 12.86 0.64 -4.89
CA ALA A 69 13.23 1.20 -6.18
C ALA A 69 13.51 2.71 -6.09
N GLN A 70 12.69 3.45 -5.32
CA GLN A 70 12.91 4.86 -5.02
C GLN A 70 14.29 5.12 -4.38
N SER A 71 14.68 4.33 -3.37
CA SER A 71 15.95 4.55 -2.64
C SER A 71 17.21 4.24 -3.46
N LYS A 72 17.07 3.72 -4.69
CA LYS A 72 18.18 3.42 -5.59
C LYS A 72 18.38 4.48 -6.68
N THR A 73 17.59 5.54 -6.66
CA THR A 73 17.68 6.70 -7.56
C THR A 73 18.34 7.85 -6.82
#